data_AF-A0A7S2VWX2-F1
#
_entry.id   AF-A0A7S2VWX2-F1
#
_cell.length_a   1.000
_cell.length_b   1.000
_cell.length_c   1.000
_cell.angle_alpha   90.00
_cell.angle_beta   90.00
_cell.angle_gamma   90.00
#
_symmetry.space_group_name_H-M   'P 1'
#
loop_
_entity.id
_entity.type
_entity.pdbx_description
1 polymer ?
#
loop_
_entity_poly.entity_id
_entity_poly.type
_entity_poly.pdbx_seq_one_letter_code
_entity_poly.pdbx_strand_id
1 'polypeptide(L)'
;RKMAKLSLILLAAIVAISSAFAPVANTATRVNQLSFAPKISTTESSTNLFMAEDMTWEGEYPPSKVLGPIMSKMPSGVLAVASMAFLGVCIYSCVQTGLLLREPGAIENGSWVKWYYVVEGLGGPLAWGTHVASWIQRKNGM
;
A
#
# COMPACT_ATOMS: atom_id res chain seq x y z
N ARG A 1 -0.27 2.42 -35.26
CA ARG A 1 -1.27 1.50 -34.66
C ARG A 1 -0.83 0.86 -33.33
N LYS A 2 0.43 0.38 -33.16
CA LYS A 2 0.95 -0.14 -31.87
C LYS A 2 1.07 0.94 -30.77
N MET A 3 1.55 2.13 -31.12
CA MET A 3 1.70 3.26 -30.18
C MET A 3 0.37 3.67 -29.51
N ALA A 4 -0.71 3.78 -30.29
CA ALA A 4 -2.03 4.15 -29.75
C ALA A 4 -2.59 3.14 -28.73
N LYS A 5 -2.27 1.84 -28.89
CA LYS A 5 -2.66 0.80 -27.93
C LYS A 5 -1.88 0.91 -26.62
N LEU A 6 -0.57 1.17 -26.71
CA LEU A 6 0.27 1.41 -25.54
C LEU A 6 -0.14 2.68 -24.80
N SER A 7 -0.46 3.76 -25.51
CA SER A 7 -0.96 4.99 -24.92
C SER A 7 -2.28 4.79 -24.17
N LEU A 8 -3.22 4.00 -24.72
CA LEU A 8 -4.48 3.68 -24.04
C LEU A 8 -4.27 2.85 -22.78
N ILE A 9 -3.38 1.86 -22.81
CA ILE A 9 -3.03 1.05 -21.65
C ILE A 9 -2.38 1.91 -20.57
N LEU A 10 -1.47 2.80 -20.95
CA LEU A 10 -0.81 3.72 -20.03
C LEU A 10 -1.84 4.67 -19.38
N LEU A 11 -2.78 5.20 -20.16
CA LEU A 11 -3.83 6.07 -19.65
C LEU A 11 -4.75 5.34 -18.67
N ALA A 12 -5.15 4.10 -19.01
CA ALA A 12 -5.96 3.27 -18.13
C ALA A 12 -5.23 2.93 -16.82
N ALA A 13 -3.93 2.63 -16.88
CA ALA A 13 -3.11 2.40 -15.70
C ALA A 13 -3.04 3.66 -14.81
N ILE A 14 -2.82 4.83 -15.41
CA ILE A 14 -2.80 6.11 -14.67
C ILE A 14 -4.15 6.38 -14.01
N VAL A 15 -5.26 6.17 -14.70
CA VAL A 15 -6.62 6.35 -14.15
C VAL A 15 -6.88 5.36 -13.01
N ALA A 16 -6.51 4.10 -13.17
CA ALA A 16 -6.68 3.07 -12.14
C ALA A 16 -5.88 3.41 -10.87
N ILE A 17 -4.59 3.77 -11.03
CA ILE A 17 -3.71 4.17 -9.92
C ILE A 17 -4.23 5.44 -9.24
N SER A 18 -4.73 6.41 -10.01
CA SER A 18 -5.23 7.68 -9.48
C SER A 18 -6.57 7.54 -8.73
N SER A 19 -7.40 6.56 -9.09
CA SER A 19 -8.71 6.37 -8.42
C SER A 19 -8.58 5.96 -6.94
N ALA A 20 -7.48 5.31 -6.58
CA ALA A 20 -7.11 5.03 -5.20
C ALA A 20 -6.78 6.29 -4.38
N PHE A 21 -6.46 7.41 -5.05
CA PHE A 21 -6.08 8.69 -4.43
C PHE A 21 -7.11 9.81 -4.62
N ALA A 22 -8.17 9.60 -5.40
CA ALA A 22 -9.25 10.58 -5.52
C ALA A 22 -9.83 10.89 -4.13
N PRO A 23 -10.15 12.13 -3.75
CA PRO A 23 -10.77 12.39 -2.45
C PRO A 23 -12.11 11.64 -2.33
N VAL A 24 -12.38 11.02 -1.17
CA VAL A 24 -13.77 10.63 -0.85
C VAL A 24 -14.55 11.95 -0.78
N ALA A 25 -15.52 12.15 -1.65
CA ALA A 25 -16.45 13.25 -1.49
C ALA A 25 -17.13 13.05 -0.13
N ASN A 26 -16.78 13.88 0.85
CA ASN A 26 -17.42 13.93 2.16
C ASN A 26 -18.84 14.48 1.95
N THR A 27 -19.75 13.65 1.44
CA THR A 27 -21.17 13.90 1.59
C THR A 27 -21.45 13.67 3.07
N ALA A 28 -21.51 14.77 3.82
CA ALA A 28 -21.76 14.79 5.24
C ALA A 28 -23.16 14.24 5.56
N THR A 29 -23.31 12.92 5.61
CA THR A 29 -24.43 12.27 6.29
C THR A 29 -24.04 12.07 7.75
N ARG A 30 -24.26 13.11 8.55
CA ARG A 30 -24.23 13.05 10.02
C ARG A 30 -25.38 12.15 10.48
N VAL A 31 -25.19 10.84 10.48
CA VAL A 31 -26.13 9.91 11.11
C VAL A 31 -25.69 9.75 12.57
N ASN A 32 -26.39 10.45 13.47
CA ASN A 32 -26.36 10.15 14.89
C ASN A 32 -26.91 8.72 15.10
N GLN A 33 -26.05 7.70 15.08
CA GLN A 33 -26.42 6.38 15.60
C GLN A 33 -26.18 6.37 17.11
N LEU A 34 -27.20 6.78 17.86
CA LEU A 34 -27.31 6.45 19.28
C LEU A 34 -27.68 4.96 19.38
N SER A 35 -26.68 4.09 19.50
CA SER A 35 -26.91 2.69 19.87
C SER A 35 -26.84 2.57 21.39
N PHE A 36 -28.00 2.38 22.02
CA PHE A 36 -28.10 1.95 23.41
C PHE A 36 -27.80 0.45 23.49
N ALA A 37 -26.59 0.09 23.88
CA ALA A 37 -26.25 -1.27 24.30
C ALA A 37 -25.99 -1.27 25.83
N PRO A 38 -26.50 -2.25 26.61
CA PRO A 38 -26.31 -2.28 28.06
C PRO A 38 -24.85 -2.55 28.41
N LYS A 39 -24.29 -1.75 29.32
CA LYS A 39 -22.93 -1.89 29.83
C LYS A 39 -22.90 -3.02 30.87
N ILE A 40 -22.41 -4.21 30.48
CA ILE A 40 -22.07 -5.26 31.45
C ILE A 40 -20.66 -4.96 31.96
N SER A 41 -20.57 -4.61 33.24
CA SER A 41 -19.32 -4.32 33.94
C SER A 41 -18.59 -5.61 34.29
N THR A 42 -17.85 -6.21 33.35
CA THR A 42 -16.95 -7.31 33.67
C THR A 42 -15.60 -6.74 34.09
N THR A 43 -15.33 -6.73 35.40
CA THR A 43 -13.99 -6.47 35.94
C THR A 43 -13.19 -7.76 35.76
N GLU A 44 -12.51 -7.91 34.63
CA GLU A 44 -11.51 -8.95 34.43
C GLU A 44 -10.13 -8.36 34.60
N SER A 45 -9.56 -8.56 35.80
CA SER A 45 -8.13 -8.46 36.01
C SER A 45 -7.47 -9.65 35.30
N SER A 46 -7.09 -9.48 34.03
CA SER A 46 -6.29 -10.46 33.29
C SER A 46 -4.88 -9.93 33.06
N THR A 47 -3.93 -10.69 33.58
CA THR A 47 -2.49 -10.65 33.34
C THR A 47 -2.10 -10.27 31.90
N ASN A 48 -1.23 -9.25 31.76
CA ASN A 48 -0.57 -8.87 30.50
C ASN A 48 0.42 -9.94 30.02
N LEU A 49 -0.10 -11.08 29.56
CA LEU A 49 0.68 -12.16 28.97
C LEU A 49 0.23 -12.32 27.51
N PHE A 50 0.92 -11.65 26.59
CA PHE A 50 0.81 -11.83 25.12
C PHE A 50 -0.60 -12.12 24.60
N MET A 51 -1.58 -11.29 24.95
CA MET A 51 -2.83 -11.26 24.19
C MET A 51 -2.45 -10.70 22.81
N ALA A 52 -2.37 -11.57 21.80
CA ALA A 52 -2.35 -11.13 20.43
C ALA A 52 -3.58 -10.22 20.24
N GLU A 53 -3.35 -8.95 19.91
CA GLU A 53 -4.43 -8.01 19.71
C GLU A 53 -5.37 -8.59 18.65
N ASP A 54 -6.67 -8.65 18.94
CA ASP A 54 -7.65 -9.22 18.04
C ASP A 54 -7.62 -8.47 16.70
N MET A 55 -7.35 -9.19 15.59
CA MET A 55 -7.26 -8.63 14.24
C MET A 55 -8.51 -8.90 13.40
N THR A 56 -9.54 -9.54 13.98
CA THR A 56 -10.81 -9.73 13.30
C THR A 56 -11.49 -8.39 13.06
N TRP A 57 -12.21 -8.29 11.94
CA TRP A 57 -12.94 -7.10 11.57
C TRP A 57 -14.17 -7.49 10.75
N GLU A 58 -15.21 -6.67 10.86
CA GLU A 58 -16.47 -6.82 10.14
C GLU A 58 -16.71 -5.58 9.27
N GLY A 59 -17.32 -5.74 8.10
CA GLY A 59 -17.67 -4.64 7.19
C GLY A 59 -16.93 -4.65 5.85
N GLU A 60 -16.70 -3.47 5.24
CA GLU A 60 -16.06 -3.32 3.92
C GLU A 60 -14.54 -3.11 3.98
N TYR A 61 -14.01 -2.49 5.05
CA TYR A 61 -12.58 -2.19 5.22
C TYR A 61 -12.08 -2.50 6.64
N PRO A 62 -10.83 -2.93 6.79
CA PRO A 62 -10.26 -3.23 8.10
C PRO A 62 -9.90 -1.96 8.90
N PRO A 63 -9.86 -2.04 10.24
CA PRO A 63 -9.40 -0.94 11.09
C PRO A 63 -7.89 -0.71 10.93
N SER A 64 -7.42 0.52 11.15
CA SER A 64 -6.00 0.90 10.96
C SER A 64 -5.00 0.08 11.78
N LYS A 65 -5.42 -0.60 12.87
CA LYS A 65 -4.54 -1.46 13.68
C LYS A 65 -3.90 -2.62 12.90
N VAL A 66 -4.54 -3.10 11.82
CA VAL A 66 -3.97 -4.17 10.97
C VAL A 66 -2.71 -3.73 10.23
N LEU A 67 -2.46 -2.43 10.14
CA LEU A 67 -1.26 -1.86 9.53
C LEU A 67 -0.04 -1.87 10.47
N GLY A 68 -0.22 -2.36 11.71
CA GLY A 68 0.81 -2.35 12.73
C GLY A 68 1.07 -0.97 13.34
N PRO A 69 2.03 -0.86 14.25
CA PRO A 69 2.15 0.30 15.15
C PRO A 69 2.58 1.60 14.45
N ILE A 70 3.20 1.51 13.28
CA ILE A 70 3.76 2.66 12.55
C ILE A 70 2.77 3.15 11.49
N MET A 71 2.41 2.30 10.54
CA MET A 71 1.55 2.70 9.41
C MET A 71 0.13 3.04 9.86
N SER A 72 -0.34 2.50 10.99
CA SER A 72 -1.63 2.88 11.61
C SER A 72 -1.75 4.35 11.99
N LYS A 73 -0.63 5.07 12.11
CA LYS A 73 -0.58 6.50 12.48
C LYS A 73 -0.24 7.41 11.30
N MET A 74 0.06 6.84 10.13
CA MET A 74 0.44 7.61 8.95
C MET A 74 -0.80 8.07 8.18
N PRO A 75 -0.83 9.34 7.71
CA PRO A 75 -1.90 9.82 6.85
C PRO A 75 -1.94 9.05 5.52
N SER A 76 -3.13 8.88 4.95
CA SER A 76 -3.30 8.17 3.68
C SER A 76 -2.45 8.79 2.55
N GLY A 77 -2.45 10.12 2.44
CA GLY A 77 -1.66 10.84 1.42
C GLY A 77 -0.15 10.63 1.51
N VAL A 78 0.41 10.40 2.70
CA VAL A 78 1.84 10.13 2.86
C VAL A 78 2.17 8.72 2.35
N LEU A 79 1.35 7.74 2.72
CA LEU A 79 1.49 6.35 2.26
C LEU A 79 1.32 6.23 0.73
N ALA A 80 0.42 7.03 0.15
CA ALA A 80 0.22 7.16 -1.28
C ALA A 80 1.50 7.60 -2.02
N VAL A 81 2.12 8.69 -1.56
CA VAL A 81 3.36 9.22 -2.17
C VAL A 81 4.51 8.24 -2.00
N ALA A 82 4.63 7.61 -0.81
CA ALA A 82 5.63 6.58 -0.57
C ALA A 82 5.47 5.39 -1.53
N SER A 83 4.24 4.93 -1.75
CA SER A 83 3.93 3.86 -2.71
C SER A 83 4.41 4.18 -4.12
N MET A 84 4.13 5.40 -4.60
CA MET A 84 4.57 5.85 -5.92
C MET A 84 6.10 5.93 -6.02
N ALA A 85 6.78 6.37 -4.96
CA ALA A 85 8.24 6.41 -4.91
C ALA A 85 8.84 4.99 -4.99
N PHE A 86 8.32 4.04 -4.21
CA PHE A 86 8.76 2.64 -4.24
C PHE A 86 8.50 1.98 -5.60
N LEU A 87 7.36 2.28 -6.24
CA LEU A 87 7.06 1.79 -7.58
C LEU A 87 8.04 2.35 -8.60
N GLY A 88 8.33 3.65 -8.54
CA GLY A 88 9.29 4.31 -9.43
C GLY A 88 10.70 3.70 -9.34
N VAL A 89 11.17 3.47 -8.11
CA VAL A 89 12.46 2.81 -7.84
C VAL A 89 12.48 1.37 -8.38
N CYS A 90 11.41 0.60 -8.16
CA CYS A 90 11.29 -0.75 -8.69
C CYS A 90 11.33 -0.78 -10.23
N ILE A 91 10.59 0.13 -10.89
CA ILE A 91 10.60 0.23 -12.36
C ILE A 91 11.99 0.59 -12.87
N TYR A 92 12.65 1.57 -12.24
CA TYR A 92 14.01 1.96 -12.59
C TYR A 92 14.97 0.77 -12.51
N SER A 93 14.96 0.04 -11.40
CA SER A 93 15.80 -1.16 -11.23
C SER A 93 15.53 -2.22 -12.31
N CYS A 94 14.27 -2.53 -12.60
CA CYS A 94 13.91 -3.50 -13.64
C CYS A 94 14.43 -3.08 -15.02
N VAL A 95 14.30 -1.80 -15.36
CA VAL A 95 14.79 -1.26 -16.65
C VAL A 95 16.30 -1.34 -16.73
N GLN A 96 17.02 -0.89 -15.70
CA GLN A 96 18.48 -0.87 -15.69
C GLN A 96 19.07 -2.28 -15.71
N THR A 97 18.50 -3.19 -14.94
CA THR A 97 18.85 -4.62 -14.97
C THR A 97 18.62 -5.20 -16.37
N GLY A 98 17.51 -4.84 -17.01
CA GLY A 98 17.22 -5.23 -18.40
C GLY A 98 18.21 -4.70 -19.43
N LEU A 99 18.84 -3.53 -19.18
CA LEU A 99 19.92 -3.01 -20.03
C LEU A 99 21.23 -3.75 -19.79
N LEU A 100 21.59 -4.02 -18.53
CA LEU A 100 22.80 -4.78 -18.19
C LEU A 100 22.78 -6.20 -18.77
N LEU A 101 21.61 -6.83 -18.86
CA LEU A 101 21.44 -8.13 -19.51
C LEU A 101 21.80 -8.12 -21.00
N ARG A 102 21.85 -6.95 -21.65
CA ARG A 102 22.22 -6.80 -23.07
C ARG A 102 23.70 -6.53 -23.27
N GLU A 103 24.46 -6.32 -22.20
CA GLU A 103 25.90 -6.09 -22.30
C GLU A 103 26.63 -7.40 -22.66
N PRO A 104 27.57 -7.36 -23.63
CA PRO A 104 28.35 -8.53 -24.00
C PRO A 104 29.10 -9.13 -22.81
N GLY A 105 28.95 -10.43 -22.59
CA GLY A 105 29.61 -11.15 -21.50
C GLY A 105 28.97 -10.97 -20.11
N ALA A 106 27.97 -10.09 -19.97
CA ALA A 106 27.40 -9.78 -18.65
C ALA A 106 26.60 -10.95 -18.05
N ILE A 107 25.91 -11.73 -18.88
CA ILE A 107 25.18 -12.93 -18.44
C ILE A 107 26.16 -14.03 -18.01
N GLU A 108 27.23 -14.22 -18.77
CA GLU A 108 28.20 -15.31 -18.60
C GLU A 108 28.98 -15.21 -17.29
N ASN A 109 29.35 -14.00 -16.89
CA ASN A 109 30.08 -13.74 -15.66
C ASN A 109 29.18 -13.26 -14.50
N GLY A 110 27.87 -13.11 -14.74
CA GLY A 110 26.91 -12.60 -13.75
C GLY A 110 27.07 -11.12 -13.39
N SER A 111 27.85 -10.35 -14.14
CA SER A 111 28.13 -8.93 -13.83
C SER A 111 26.89 -8.03 -13.93
N TRP A 112 25.82 -8.52 -14.57
CA TRP A 112 24.51 -7.85 -14.64
C TRP A 112 23.80 -7.77 -13.28
N VAL A 113 24.13 -8.66 -12.34
CA VAL A 113 23.53 -8.65 -11.00
C VAL A 113 24.22 -7.56 -10.16
N LYS A 114 23.47 -6.51 -9.85
CA LYS A 114 23.90 -5.44 -8.94
C LYS A 114 23.05 -5.47 -7.69
N TRP A 115 23.69 -5.52 -6.52
CA TRP A 115 22.99 -5.62 -5.23
C TRP A 115 21.97 -4.48 -5.03
N TYR A 116 22.30 -3.26 -5.48
CA TYR A 116 21.42 -2.11 -5.35
C TYR A 116 20.17 -2.25 -6.22
N TYR A 117 20.30 -2.76 -7.46
CA TYR A 117 19.13 -3.09 -8.28
C TYR A 117 18.29 -4.21 -7.66
N VAL A 118 18.89 -5.19 -7.00
CA VAL A 118 18.13 -6.22 -6.26
C VAL A 118 17.32 -5.59 -5.12
N VAL A 119 17.94 -4.74 -4.30
CA VAL A 119 17.27 -4.05 -3.18
C VAL A 119 16.17 -3.11 -3.69
N GLU A 120 16.45 -2.32 -4.73
CA GLU A 120 15.47 -1.44 -5.37
C GLU A 120 14.30 -2.22 -5.98
N GLY A 121 14.56 -3.43 -6.51
CA GLY A 121 13.53 -4.34 -7.01
C GLY A 121 12.55 -4.83 -5.93
N LEU A 122 12.99 -4.89 -4.66
CA LEU A 122 12.11 -5.14 -3.51
C LEU A 122 11.15 -3.95 -3.23
N GLY A 123 11.35 -2.83 -3.91
CA GLY A 123 10.40 -1.71 -3.93
C GLY A 123 9.02 -2.12 -4.47
N GLY A 124 8.90 -3.12 -5.33
CA GLY A 124 7.61 -3.57 -5.88
C GLY A 124 6.60 -4.01 -4.80
N PRO A 125 6.95 -5.02 -3.97
CA PRO A 125 6.12 -5.42 -2.83
C PRO A 125 5.86 -4.28 -1.83
N LEU A 126 6.84 -3.41 -1.58
CA LEU A 126 6.66 -2.25 -0.71
C LEU A 126 5.68 -1.22 -1.28
N ALA A 127 5.73 -0.98 -2.59
CA ALA A 127 4.80 -0.11 -3.30
C ALA A 127 3.37 -0.63 -3.16
N TRP A 128 3.16 -1.92 -3.38
CA TRP A 128 1.85 -2.54 -3.20
C TRP A 128 1.37 -2.45 -1.74
N GLY A 129 2.23 -2.82 -0.78
CA GLY A 129 1.86 -2.78 0.64
C GLY A 129 1.48 -1.38 1.12
N THR A 130 2.25 -0.35 0.73
CA THR A 130 1.96 1.04 1.09
C THR A 130 0.77 1.62 0.33
N HIS A 131 0.50 1.16 -0.89
CA HIS A 131 -0.74 1.48 -1.61
C HIS A 131 -1.98 0.96 -0.87
N VAL A 132 -1.95 -0.32 -0.47
CA VAL A 132 -3.04 -0.94 0.31
C VAL A 132 -3.19 -0.24 1.66
N ALA A 133 -2.09 0.08 2.34
CA ALA A 133 -2.14 0.84 3.59
C ALA A 133 -2.73 2.25 3.41
N SER A 134 -2.40 2.94 2.32
CA SER A 134 -3.01 4.22 1.96
C SER A 134 -4.52 4.11 1.77
N TRP A 135 -5.00 3.04 1.12
CA TRP A 135 -6.43 2.80 0.94
C TRP A 135 -7.13 2.53 2.27
N ILE A 136 -6.54 1.70 3.14
CA ILE A 136 -7.06 1.43 4.49
C ILE A 136 -7.18 2.72 5.29
N GLN A 137 -6.13 3.55 5.30
CA GLN A 137 -6.14 4.81 6.05
C GLN A 137 -7.18 5.79 5.52
N ARG A 138 -7.31 5.89 4.19
CA ARG A 138 -8.32 6.73 3.57
C ARG A 138 -9.74 6.30 3.97
N LYS A 139 -10.02 4.99 4.02
CA LYS A 139 -11.32 4.45 4.45
C LYS A 139 -11.58 4.71 5.94
N ASN A 140 -10.55 4.71 6.77
CA ASN A 140 -10.61 5.04 8.20
C ASN A 140 -10.61 6.55 8.50
N GLY A 141 -10.63 7.43 7.48
CA GLY A 141 -10.68 8.88 7.66
C GLY A 141 -9.36 9.54 8.03
N MET A 142 -8.24 8.90 7.70
CA MET A 142 -6.86 9.35 7.95
C MET A 142 -6.12 9.79 6.67
#